data_AF-A0A1Q3BDV0-F1
#
_entry.id   AF-A0A1Q3BDV0-F1
#
_cell.length_a   1.000
_cell.length_b   1.000
_cell.length_c   1.000
_cell.angle_alpha   90.00
_cell.angle_beta   90.00
_cell.angle_gamma   90.00
#
_symmetry.space_group_name_H-M   'P 1'
#
loop_
_entity.id
_entity.type
_entity.pdbx_description
1 polymer ?
#
loop_
_entity_poly.entity_id
_entity_poly.type
_entity_poly.pdbx_seq_one_letter_code
_entity_poly.pdbx_strand_id
1 'polypeptide(L)'
;MYKFYLCRILAEYLGEDQMLASVCRSFASLDALEKYGQNGKVNCKLALHAEAAALGKSIDGRFHVFLEEIRPFCGKFEGSDPQKKLAIQHPTLPTGNVPPGFMGCAVNMVDIDLRHLETRTAAGYGIRETFYRLFGELEVYESRNRLMEARAYINHGAVSLDGGILRENGVISLG
;
A
#
# COMPACT_ATOMS: atom_id res chain seq x y z
N MET A 1 -8.66 -14.33 -14.59
CA MET A 1 -7.24 -14.36 -14.98
C MET A 1 -6.54 -13.04 -14.65
N TYR A 2 -7.03 -11.88 -15.13
CA TYR A 2 -6.51 -10.54 -14.81
C TYR A 2 -6.29 -10.26 -13.31
N LYS A 3 -7.31 -10.49 -12.47
CA LYS A 3 -7.23 -10.24 -11.01
C LYS A 3 -6.07 -10.98 -10.33
N PHE A 4 -5.75 -12.20 -10.77
CA PHE A 4 -4.67 -12.98 -10.18
C PHE A 4 -3.30 -12.32 -10.44
N TYR A 5 -3.04 -11.90 -11.68
CA TYR A 5 -1.78 -11.23 -12.02
C TYR A 5 -1.63 -9.89 -11.32
N LEU A 6 -2.73 -9.14 -11.21
CA LEU A 6 -2.75 -7.89 -10.45
C LEU A 6 -2.41 -8.12 -8.97
N CYS A 7 -3.09 -9.06 -8.29
CA CYS A 7 -2.81 -9.36 -6.90
C CYS A 7 -1.35 -9.79 -6.69
N ARG A 8 -0.83 -10.64 -7.57
CA ARG A 8 0.56 -11.09 -7.52
C ARG A 8 1.53 -9.93 -7.66
N ILE A 9 1.39 -9.09 -8.70
CA ILE A 9 2.36 -8.01 -8.95
C ILE A 9 2.30 -6.91 -7.89
N LEU A 10 1.13 -6.63 -7.33
CA LEU A 10 1.01 -5.67 -6.22
C LEU A 10 1.64 -6.22 -4.94
N ALA A 11 1.52 -7.52 -4.67
CA ALA A 11 2.20 -8.14 -3.54
C ALA A 11 3.73 -8.12 -3.72
N GLU A 12 4.23 -8.41 -4.93
CA GLU A 12 5.66 -8.29 -5.26
C GLU A 12 6.17 -6.84 -5.15
N TYR A 13 5.35 -5.87 -5.57
CA TYR A 13 5.67 -4.45 -5.43
C TYR A 13 5.83 -4.05 -3.96
N LEU A 14 4.85 -4.40 -3.11
CA LEU A 14 4.88 -4.09 -1.68
C LEU A 14 6.00 -4.81 -0.94
N GLY A 15 6.30 -6.05 -1.34
CA GLY A 15 7.23 -6.92 -0.65
C GLY A 15 6.65 -7.50 0.65
N GLU A 16 7.35 -8.51 1.18
CA GLU A 16 6.91 -9.26 2.36
C GLU A 16 6.71 -8.36 3.59
N ASP A 17 7.64 -7.44 3.83
CA ASP A 17 7.63 -6.53 4.97
C ASP A 17 6.35 -5.69 5.07
N GLN A 18 5.84 -5.18 3.94
CA GLN A 18 4.62 -4.37 3.92
C GLN A 18 3.36 -5.24 3.85
N MET A 19 3.43 -6.39 3.18
CA MET A 19 2.31 -7.34 3.09
C MET A 19 1.98 -8.01 4.44
N LEU A 20 2.97 -8.15 5.32
CA LEU A 20 2.81 -8.71 6.67
C LEU A 20 2.69 -7.65 7.77
N ALA A 21 2.65 -6.37 7.41
CA ALA A 21 2.61 -5.29 8.37
C ALA A 21 1.31 -5.29 9.20
N SER A 22 1.43 -5.01 10.49
CA SER A 22 0.28 -4.79 11.35
C SER A 22 -0.29 -3.38 11.16
N VAL A 23 -1.61 -3.22 11.28
CA VAL A 23 -2.25 -1.90 11.17
C VAL A 23 -2.71 -1.44 12.56
N CYS A 24 -2.23 -0.27 13.00
CA CYS A 24 -2.60 0.34 14.28
C CYS A 24 -3.46 1.59 14.05
N ARG A 25 -4.50 1.74 14.87
CA ARG A 25 -5.41 2.90 14.80
C ARG A 25 -4.86 4.17 15.44
N SER A 26 -3.93 4.04 16.38
CA SER A 26 -3.40 5.16 17.17
C SER A 26 -1.97 4.88 17.64
N PHE A 27 -1.25 5.94 18.01
CA PHE A 27 0.06 5.81 18.67
C PHE A 27 -0.02 5.01 19.97
N ALA A 28 -1.13 5.09 20.71
CA ALA A 28 -1.32 4.29 21.92
C ALA A 28 -1.39 2.79 21.61
N SER A 29 -2.04 2.40 20.50
CA SER A 29 -2.06 1.02 20.03
C SER A 29 -0.67 0.55 19.57
N LEU A 30 0.10 1.43 18.91
CA LEU A 30 1.48 1.15 18.51
C LEU A 30 2.38 0.94 19.74
N ASP A 31 2.32 1.84 20.71
CA ASP A 31 3.09 1.76 21.95
C ASP A 31 2.71 0.52 22.80
N ALA A 32 1.49 0.01 22.63
CA ALA A 32 1.06 -1.24 23.25
C ALA A 32 1.64 -2.50 22.58
N LEU A 33 2.14 -2.44 21.34
CA LEU A 33 2.70 -3.60 20.64
C LEU A 33 4.13 -3.92 21.07
N GLU A 34 4.94 -2.92 21.39
CA GLU A 34 6.35 -3.12 21.74
C GLU A 34 6.76 -2.20 22.89
N LYS A 35 7.42 -2.77 23.90
CA LYS A 35 7.92 -2.03 25.07
C LYS A 35 9.43 -2.12 25.15
N TYR A 36 10.03 -1.01 25.58
CA TYR A 36 11.48 -0.89 25.73
C TYR A 36 11.86 -0.84 27.22
N GLY A 37 12.96 -1.51 27.56
CA GLY A 37 13.57 -1.40 28.89
C GLY A 37 14.32 -0.08 29.06
N GLN A 38 14.77 0.20 30.29
CA GLN A 38 15.54 1.42 30.60
C GLN A 38 16.85 1.55 29.81
N ASN A 39 17.38 0.44 29.29
CA ASN A 39 18.56 0.40 28.44
C ASN A 39 18.26 0.64 26.94
N GLY A 40 17.02 0.97 26.59
CA GLY A 40 16.58 1.19 25.21
C GLY A 40 16.48 -0.08 24.37
N LYS A 41 16.59 -1.28 24.96
CA LYS A 41 16.39 -2.55 24.26
C LYS A 41 14.94 -3.00 24.38
N VAL A 42 14.45 -3.70 23.36
CA VAL A 42 13.12 -4.33 23.38
C VAL A 42 13.02 -5.28 24.57
N ASN A 43 11.93 -5.17 25.32
CA ASN A 43 11.62 -6.04 26.44
C ASN A 43 10.72 -7.19 25.95
N CYS A 44 11.33 -8.32 25.59
CA CYS A 44 10.63 -9.49 25.07
C CYS A 44 9.68 -10.18 26.07
N LYS A 45 9.61 -9.71 27.32
CA LYS A 45 8.67 -10.21 28.34
C LYS A 45 7.37 -9.42 28.41
N LEU A 46 7.20 -8.39 27.58
CA LEU A 46 6.03 -7.53 27.58
C LEU A 46 5.36 -7.49 26.20
N ALA A 47 4.13 -6.96 26.16
CA ALA A 47 3.39 -6.64 24.94
C ALA A 47 3.27 -7.84 23.97
N LEU A 48 3.37 -7.61 22.66
CA LEU A 48 3.15 -8.65 21.65
C LEU A 48 4.12 -9.84 21.80
N HIS A 49 5.34 -9.59 22.29
CA HIS A 49 6.31 -10.66 22.55
C HIS A 49 5.88 -11.59 23.70
N ALA A 50 5.24 -11.05 24.74
CA ALA A 50 4.72 -11.87 25.85
C ALA A 50 3.56 -12.76 25.38
N GLU A 51 2.65 -12.22 24.56
CA GLU A 51 1.54 -12.96 23.97
C GLU A 51 2.04 -14.09 23.05
N ALA A 52 3.04 -13.80 22.21
CA ALA A 52 3.67 -14.81 21.37
C ALA A 52 4.31 -15.93 22.21
N ALA A 53 5.04 -15.57 23.28
CA ALA A 53 5.67 -16.53 24.17
C ALA A 53 4.66 -17.41 24.90
N ALA A 54 3.52 -16.86 25.32
CA ALA A 54 2.43 -17.62 25.95
C ALA A 54 1.83 -18.68 24.99
N LEU A 55 1.91 -18.44 23.67
CA LEU A 55 1.52 -19.39 22.61
C LEU A 55 2.67 -20.32 22.18
N GLY A 56 3.82 -20.29 22.85
CA GLY A 56 5.01 -21.07 22.50
C GLY A 56 5.66 -20.62 21.19
N LYS A 57 5.49 -19.35 20.81
CA LYS A 57 6.08 -18.73 19.62
C LYS A 57 7.10 -17.66 20.01
N SER A 58 8.02 -17.36 19.10
CA SER A 58 8.88 -16.18 19.15
C SER A 58 8.55 -15.25 17.99
N ILE A 59 8.71 -13.95 18.20
CA ILE A 59 8.72 -12.94 17.14
C ILE A 59 10.17 -12.49 17.06
N ASP A 60 10.86 -12.95 16.02
CA ASP A 60 12.26 -12.67 15.78
C ASP A 60 12.41 -11.65 14.66
N GLY A 61 13.26 -10.64 14.86
CA GLY A 61 13.48 -9.57 13.89
C GLY A 61 12.50 -8.41 14.01
N ARG A 62 12.51 -7.53 13.01
CA ARG A 62 11.66 -6.34 12.95
C ARG A 62 10.36 -6.68 12.23
N PHE A 63 9.25 -6.18 12.74
CA PHE A 63 7.97 -6.18 12.03
C PHE A 63 7.54 -4.74 11.74
N HIS A 64 6.79 -4.56 10.65
CA HIS A 64 6.33 -3.25 10.21
C HIS A 64 4.94 -2.95 10.76
N VAL A 65 4.69 -1.69 11.10
CA VAL A 65 3.38 -1.22 11.57
C VAL A 65 2.94 -0.01 10.77
N PHE A 66 1.75 -0.08 10.18
CA PHE A 66 1.07 1.05 9.56
C PHE A 66 0.18 1.73 10.59
N LEU A 67 0.54 2.95 10.98
CA LEU A 67 -0.29 3.78 11.84
C LEU A 67 -1.31 4.57 11.02
N GLU A 68 -2.60 4.26 11.14
CA GLU A 68 -3.69 4.85 10.34
C GLU A 68 -3.74 6.40 10.34
N GLU A 69 -3.26 7.05 11.40
CA GLU A 69 -3.30 8.52 11.57
C GLU A 69 -2.29 9.28 10.70
N ILE A 70 -1.24 8.63 10.19
CA ILE A 70 -0.18 9.32 9.46
C ILE A 70 -0.54 9.44 7.98
N ARG A 71 -0.67 10.69 7.48
CA ARG A 71 -0.74 11.05 6.05
C ARG A 71 -1.71 10.20 5.20
N PRO A 72 -3.01 10.16 5.53
CA PRO A 72 -4.02 9.63 4.62
C PRO A 72 -4.15 10.51 3.38
N PHE A 73 -4.79 9.98 2.33
CA PHE A 73 -5.17 10.79 1.18
C PHE A 73 -6.20 11.85 1.56
N CYS A 74 -5.92 13.12 1.25
CA CYS A 74 -6.78 14.26 1.56
C CYS A 74 -7.52 14.82 0.32
N GLY A 75 -7.45 14.14 -0.82
CA GLY A 75 -8.12 14.55 -2.05
C GLY A 75 -9.60 14.14 -2.10
N LYS A 76 -10.21 14.26 -3.27
CA LYS A 76 -11.63 13.94 -3.49
C LYS A 76 -11.82 12.47 -3.88
N PHE A 77 -13.05 11.98 -3.77
CA PHE A 77 -13.46 10.71 -4.36
C PHE A 77 -13.91 10.88 -5.81
N GLU A 78 -13.83 9.79 -6.57
CA GLU A 78 -14.34 9.68 -7.93
C GLU A 78 -15.86 9.57 -7.90
N GLY A 79 -16.53 10.73 -8.08
CA GLY A 79 -17.98 10.81 -8.15
C GLY A 79 -18.67 10.11 -6.97
N SER A 80 -19.66 9.28 -7.28
CA SER A 80 -20.37 8.43 -6.33
C SER A 80 -20.01 6.94 -6.49
N ASP A 81 -18.76 6.62 -6.80
CA ASP A 81 -18.31 5.23 -6.99
C ASP A 81 -18.55 4.40 -5.71
N PRO A 82 -19.21 3.22 -5.81
CA PRO A 82 -19.60 2.43 -4.64
C PRO A 82 -18.42 1.85 -3.87
N GLN A 83 -17.22 1.75 -4.47
CA GLN A 83 -15.98 1.34 -3.82
C GLN A 83 -15.21 2.52 -3.22
N LYS A 84 -15.74 3.74 -3.30
CA LYS A 84 -15.13 4.98 -2.82
C LYS A 84 -13.75 5.22 -3.42
N LYS A 85 -13.62 5.02 -4.73
CA LYS A 85 -12.37 5.27 -5.47
C LYS A 85 -11.91 6.71 -5.28
N LEU A 86 -10.60 6.90 -5.21
CA LEU A 86 -9.96 8.20 -5.07
C LEU A 86 -9.93 8.88 -6.45
N ALA A 87 -10.24 10.18 -6.51
CA ALA A 87 -10.08 10.97 -7.73
C ALA A 87 -8.62 11.36 -7.91
N ILE A 88 -7.83 10.42 -8.42
CA ILE A 88 -6.42 10.59 -8.76
C ILE A 88 -6.33 11.00 -10.23
N GLN A 89 -5.50 11.99 -10.53
CA GLN A 89 -5.31 12.46 -11.89
C GLN A 89 -4.63 11.37 -12.73
N HIS A 90 -5.17 11.08 -13.91
CA HIS A 90 -4.54 10.15 -14.83
C HIS A 90 -3.22 10.72 -15.38
N PRO A 91 -2.21 9.87 -15.64
CA PRO A 91 -0.99 10.30 -16.28
C PRO A 91 -1.32 10.86 -17.67
N THR A 92 -0.59 11.90 -18.06
CA THR A 92 -0.83 12.61 -19.32
C THR A 92 0.49 12.79 -20.06
N LEU A 93 0.54 12.33 -21.31
CA LEU A 93 1.67 12.57 -22.21
C LEU A 93 1.72 14.05 -22.62
N PRO A 94 2.85 14.56 -23.16
CA PRO A 94 2.94 15.92 -23.67
C PRO A 94 1.90 16.26 -24.76
N THR A 95 1.35 15.23 -25.41
CA THR A 95 0.26 15.34 -26.38
C THR A 95 -1.12 15.58 -25.74
N GLY A 96 -1.25 15.50 -24.42
CA GLY A 96 -2.52 15.59 -23.70
C GLY A 96 -3.26 14.26 -23.56
N ASN A 97 -2.75 13.18 -24.18
CA ASN A 97 -3.38 11.86 -24.13
C ASN A 97 -2.88 11.05 -22.92
N VAL A 98 -3.73 10.15 -22.43
CA VAL A 98 -3.32 9.12 -21.46
C VAL A 98 -2.34 8.16 -22.13
N PRO A 99 -1.23 7.77 -21.47
CA PRO A 99 -0.29 6.79 -22.01
C PRO A 99 -0.98 5.49 -22.45
N PRO A 100 -0.64 4.95 -23.64
CA PRO A 100 -1.16 3.66 -24.09
C PRO A 100 -0.89 2.55 -23.07
N GLY A 101 -1.88 1.70 -22.84
CA GLY A 101 -1.78 0.58 -21.92
C GLY A 101 -1.91 0.93 -20.44
N PHE A 102 -2.09 2.20 -20.06
CA PHE A 102 -2.47 2.58 -18.70
C PHE A 102 -3.84 1.98 -18.34
N MET A 103 -3.92 1.32 -17.20
CA MET A 103 -5.13 0.64 -16.73
C MET A 103 -5.78 1.34 -15.53
N GLY A 104 -5.05 2.20 -14.82
CA GLY A 104 -5.51 2.90 -13.62
C GLY A 104 -4.48 2.89 -12.49
N CYS A 105 -4.81 3.55 -11.38
CA CYS A 105 -3.98 3.57 -10.18
C CYS A 105 -4.25 2.36 -9.28
N ALA A 106 -3.20 1.74 -8.76
CA ALA A 106 -3.27 0.50 -7.98
C ALA A 106 -4.17 0.60 -6.75
N VAL A 107 -4.13 1.73 -6.01
CA VAL A 107 -5.01 1.99 -4.85
C VAL A 107 -6.50 1.88 -5.21
N ASN A 108 -6.88 2.21 -6.45
CA ASN A 108 -8.26 2.12 -6.92
C ASN A 108 -8.64 0.72 -7.45
N MET A 109 -7.66 -0.15 -7.70
CA MET A 109 -7.88 -1.51 -8.20
C MET A 109 -8.02 -2.56 -7.09
N VAL A 110 -7.78 -2.19 -5.84
CA VAL A 110 -8.04 -3.05 -4.69
C VAL A 110 -9.53 -2.99 -4.35
N ASP A 111 -10.19 -4.14 -4.42
CA ASP A 111 -11.58 -4.28 -3.96
C ASP A 111 -11.59 -4.34 -2.43
N ILE A 112 -12.35 -3.46 -1.79
CA ILE A 112 -12.54 -3.46 -0.34
C ILE A 112 -13.90 -4.09 -0.06
N ASP A 113 -13.93 -5.05 0.88
CA ASP A 113 -15.17 -5.65 1.35
C ASP A 113 -16.14 -4.55 1.81
N LEU A 114 -17.39 -4.62 1.33
CA LEU A 114 -18.42 -3.62 1.61
C LEU A 114 -18.61 -3.37 3.11
N ARG A 115 -18.42 -4.39 3.94
CA ARG A 115 -18.52 -4.30 5.41
C ARG A 115 -17.46 -3.38 6.03
N HIS A 116 -16.36 -3.16 5.31
CA HIS A 116 -15.24 -2.35 5.75
C HIS A 116 -15.15 -0.99 5.05
N LEU A 117 -15.96 -0.74 4.02
CA LEU A 117 -16.00 0.57 3.34
C LEU A 117 -16.49 1.71 4.25
N GLU A 118 -17.27 1.40 5.29
CA GLU A 118 -17.69 2.39 6.30
C GLU A 118 -16.79 2.45 7.53
N THR A 119 -15.76 1.60 7.60
CA THR A 119 -14.73 1.71 8.65
C THR A 119 -14.04 3.05 8.53
N ARG A 120 -13.88 3.74 9.66
CA ARG A 120 -13.17 5.00 9.74
C ARG A 120 -12.07 4.95 10.80
N THR A 121 -10.98 5.63 10.53
CA THR A 121 -9.95 5.97 11.52
C THR A 121 -10.53 6.95 12.55
N ALA A 122 -9.83 7.18 13.66
CA ALA A 122 -10.24 8.17 14.65
C ALA A 122 -10.35 9.59 14.06
N ALA A 123 -9.56 9.89 13.02
CA ALA A 123 -9.59 11.16 12.31
C ALA A 123 -10.64 11.20 11.17
N GLY A 124 -11.45 10.15 11.00
CA GLY A 124 -12.56 10.14 10.05
C GLY A 124 -12.21 9.71 8.62
N TYR A 125 -11.02 9.17 8.38
CA TYR A 125 -10.61 8.67 7.06
C TYR A 125 -11.04 7.21 6.86
N GLY A 126 -11.42 6.83 5.65
CA GLY A 126 -11.71 5.46 5.27
C GLY A 126 -10.47 4.63 4.94
N ILE A 127 -10.66 3.31 4.79
CA ILE A 127 -9.57 2.37 4.48
C ILE A 127 -8.89 2.68 3.14
N ARG A 128 -9.65 3.14 2.12
CA ARG A 128 -9.03 3.44 0.82
C ARG A 128 -8.09 4.65 0.90
N GLU A 129 -8.47 5.67 1.66
CA GLU A 129 -7.63 6.85 1.89
C GLU A 129 -6.35 6.48 2.65
N THR A 130 -6.38 5.47 3.53
CA THR A 130 -5.18 4.99 4.22
C THR A 130 -4.35 4.05 3.34
N PHE A 131 -4.97 3.25 2.46
CA PHE A 131 -4.29 2.40 1.46
C PHE A 131 -3.50 3.22 0.44
N TYR A 132 -3.85 4.49 0.24
CA TYR A 132 -3.02 5.42 -0.52
C TYR A 132 -1.57 5.47 -0.02
N ARG A 133 -1.28 5.10 1.24
CA ARG A 133 0.10 5.03 1.71
C ARG A 133 0.90 3.83 1.19
N LEU A 134 0.20 2.75 0.86
CA LEU A 134 0.82 1.53 0.34
C LEU A 134 1.18 1.71 -1.14
N PHE A 135 0.26 2.33 -1.87
CA PHE A 135 0.35 2.41 -3.33
C PHE A 135 0.60 3.82 -3.85
N GLY A 136 0.32 4.87 -3.11
CA GLY A 136 0.36 6.25 -3.61
C GLY A 136 -0.43 6.37 -4.93
N GLU A 137 0.21 6.98 -5.92
CA GLU A 137 -0.29 7.04 -7.29
C GLU A 137 0.29 5.94 -8.20
N LEU A 138 0.73 4.80 -7.64
CA LEU A 138 1.30 3.67 -8.39
C LEU A 138 0.41 3.31 -9.58
N GLU A 139 0.99 3.44 -10.78
CA GLU A 139 0.28 3.20 -12.03
C GLU A 139 0.33 1.73 -12.42
N VAL A 140 -0.74 1.22 -13.01
CA VAL A 140 -0.82 -0.16 -13.52
C VAL A 140 -0.93 -0.13 -15.03
N TYR A 141 -0.08 -0.91 -15.71
CA TYR A 141 -0.02 -1.03 -17.16
C TYR A 141 -0.32 -2.45 -17.64
N GLU A 142 -0.82 -2.58 -18.87
CA GLU A 142 -1.14 -3.88 -19.47
C GLU A 142 0.10 -4.75 -19.69
N SER A 143 1.24 -4.14 -20.05
CA SER A 143 2.48 -4.83 -20.37
C SER A 143 3.70 -3.98 -20.05
N ARG A 144 4.86 -4.64 -19.93
CA ARG A 144 6.14 -4.02 -19.62
C ARG A 144 6.56 -3.06 -20.71
N ASN A 145 6.25 -3.39 -21.97
CA ASN A 145 6.56 -2.51 -23.10
C ASN A 145 5.83 -1.16 -22.94
N ARG A 146 4.52 -1.19 -22.68
CA ARG A 146 3.73 0.02 -22.45
C ARG A 146 4.20 0.85 -21.26
N LEU A 147 4.51 0.17 -20.15
CA LEU A 147 5.12 0.83 -18.99
C LEU A 147 6.42 1.55 -19.38
N MET A 148 7.29 0.88 -20.14
CA MET A 148 8.58 1.45 -20.55
C MET A 148 8.45 2.58 -21.58
N GLU A 149 7.42 2.57 -22.42
CA GLU A 149 7.06 3.70 -23.30
C GLU A 149 6.65 4.93 -22.46
N ALA A 150 5.93 4.72 -21.36
CA ALA A 150 5.42 5.79 -20.49
C ALA A 150 6.42 6.29 -19.42
N ARG A 151 7.52 5.56 -19.19
CA ARG A 151 8.43 5.74 -18.03
C ARG A 151 8.87 7.17 -17.70
N ALA A 152 9.02 8.03 -18.71
CA ALA A 152 9.49 9.41 -18.52
C ALA A 152 8.41 10.33 -17.91
N TYR A 153 7.16 9.87 -17.85
CA TYR A 153 6.00 10.63 -17.39
C TYR A 153 5.35 10.02 -16.13
N ILE A 154 5.98 9.00 -15.56
CA ILE A 154 5.52 8.31 -14.35
C ILE A 154 6.15 9.01 -13.14
N ASN A 155 5.32 9.50 -12.22
CA ASN A 155 5.81 10.30 -11.08
C ASN A 155 6.12 9.47 -9.83
N HIS A 156 5.31 8.45 -9.52
CA HIS A 156 5.44 7.67 -8.28
C HIS A 156 6.01 6.27 -8.51
N GLY A 157 5.69 5.62 -9.61
CA GLY A 157 6.08 4.24 -9.86
C GLY A 157 5.03 3.56 -10.71
N ALA A 158 5.38 2.41 -11.25
CA ALA A 158 4.46 1.64 -12.08
C ALA A 158 4.72 0.14 -12.01
N VAL A 159 3.67 -0.63 -12.25
CA VAL A 159 3.73 -2.07 -12.46
C VAL A 159 3.04 -2.46 -13.77
N SER A 160 3.41 -3.60 -14.34
CA SER A 160 2.69 -4.20 -15.46
C SER A 160 2.26 -5.63 -15.17
N LEU A 161 1.15 -6.06 -15.78
CA LEU A 161 0.56 -7.38 -15.51
C LEU A 161 1.48 -8.56 -15.91
N ASP A 162 2.37 -8.34 -16.87
CA ASP A 162 3.39 -9.28 -17.33
C ASP A 162 4.68 -9.25 -16.49
N GLY A 163 4.68 -8.55 -15.36
CA GLY A 163 5.75 -8.60 -14.35
C GLY A 163 6.80 -7.49 -14.45
N GLY A 164 6.47 -6.34 -15.02
CA GLY A 164 7.33 -5.15 -14.93
C GLY A 164 7.09 -4.42 -13.61
N ILE A 165 8.17 -3.97 -12.96
CA ILE A 165 8.11 -3.09 -11.78
C ILE A 165 9.11 -1.95 -11.96
N LEU A 166 8.60 -0.71 -11.92
CA LEU A 166 9.36 0.53 -11.81
C LEU A 166 9.01 1.18 -10.47
N ARG A 167 10.00 1.29 -9.59
CA ARG A 167 9.83 1.93 -8.28
C ARG A 167 10.05 3.44 -8.38
N GLU A 168 9.52 4.18 -7.41
CA GLU A 168 9.60 5.65 -7.32
C GLU A 168 11.00 6.22 -7.46
N ASN A 169 11.97 5.52 -6.87
CA ASN A 169 13.37 5.91 -6.90
C ASN A 169 14.08 5.57 -8.22
N GLY A 170 13.32 5.23 -9.27
CA GLY A 170 13.84 4.86 -10.59
C GLY A 170 14.40 3.45 -10.69
N VAL A 171 14.31 2.64 -9.62
CA VAL A 171 14.76 1.24 -9.64
C VAL A 171 13.79 0.39 -10.45
N ILE A 172 14.33 -0.34 -11.43
CA ILE A 172 13.58 -1.30 -12.24
C ILE A 172 13.91 -2.71 -11.75
N SER A 173 12.87 -3.52 -11.48
CA SER A 173 13.05 -4.94 -11.16
C SER A 173 13.02 -5.78 -12.44
N LEU A 174 14.04 -6.61 -12.61
CA LEU A 174 14.21 -7.56 -13.72
C LEU A 174 14.41 -8.96 -13.13
N GLY A 175 13.86 -9.99 -13.76
CA GLY A 175 13.95 -11.38 -13.31
C GLY A 175 12.79 -12.23 -13.82
#